data_AF-A0A7C4CP45-F1
#
_entry.id   AF-A0A7C4CP45-F1
#
_cell.length_a   1.000
_cell.length_b   1.000
_cell.length_c   1.000
_cell.angle_alpha   90.00
_cell.angle_beta   90.00
_cell.angle_gamma   90.00
#
_symmetry.space_group_name_H-M   'P 1'
#
loop_
_entity.id
_entity.type
_entity.pdbx_description
1 polymer ?
#
loop_
_entity_poly.entity_id
_entity_poly.type
_entity_poly.pdbx_seq_one_letter_code
_entity_poly.pdbx_strand_id
1 'polypeptide(L)'
;MAQHDSIYWLAIGGGNFLYIGAYLRGITELELLMNYVRDVAGMLEPTVGITSLASDFTVVSIAKDAVLYDLDYQIIHSLKDNSRKSTVEITEELGVSAKTIRRRLSRMIKQGFIELSMEWYPDASNDIITMFHIHMKPDANKKEINTILKKCYTQNTTSPEIPRFTSND
;
A
#
# COMPACT_ATOMS: atom_id res chain seq x y z
N MET A 1 -8.15 -3.41 -19.91
CA MET A 1 -7.35 -2.64 -18.93
C MET A 1 -8.16 -1.40 -18.60
N ALA A 2 -8.69 -1.30 -17.38
CA ALA A 2 -9.49 -0.14 -16.97
C ALA A 2 -8.59 1.09 -16.81
N GLN A 3 -9.14 2.27 -17.04
CA GLN A 3 -8.40 3.51 -17.30
C GLN A 3 -7.63 4.07 -16.09
N HIS A 4 -7.83 3.52 -14.87
CA HIS A 4 -7.23 4.03 -13.62
C HIS A 4 -6.88 2.92 -12.61
N ASP A 5 -6.00 1.98 -13.00
CA ASP A 5 -5.39 0.96 -12.12
C ASP A 5 -4.51 1.55 -10.96
N SER A 6 -4.44 2.88 -10.85
CA SER A 6 -3.68 3.58 -9.80
C SER A 6 -4.41 3.66 -8.46
N ILE A 7 -5.75 3.62 -8.45
CA ILE A 7 -6.55 3.64 -7.23
C ILE A 7 -6.50 2.25 -6.62
N TYR A 8 -5.92 2.14 -5.42
CA TYR A 8 -5.76 0.86 -4.71
C TYR A 8 -6.70 0.75 -3.50
N TRP A 9 -7.29 1.85 -3.05
CA TRP A 9 -8.14 1.86 -1.87
C TRP A 9 -9.23 2.92 -1.95
N LEU A 10 -10.43 2.57 -1.50
CA LEU A 10 -11.60 3.44 -1.42
C LEU A 10 -12.31 3.17 -0.10
N ALA A 11 -12.69 4.22 0.63
CA ALA A 11 -13.49 4.08 1.84
C ALA A 11 -14.47 5.24 2.01
N ILE A 12 -15.67 4.92 2.49
CA ILE A 12 -16.68 5.91 2.87
C ILE A 12 -16.71 5.97 4.39
N GLY A 13 -16.43 7.15 4.93
CA GLY A 13 -16.48 7.43 6.36
C GLY A 13 -17.73 8.18 6.78
N GLY A 14 -18.04 8.14 8.07
CA GLY A 14 -19.05 9.02 8.67
C GLY A 14 -18.70 10.50 8.46
N GLY A 15 -19.71 11.38 8.39
CA GLY A 15 -19.50 12.81 8.13
C GLY A 15 -19.32 13.17 6.66
N ASN A 16 -19.77 12.30 5.74
CA ASN A 16 -19.71 12.50 4.29
C ASN A 16 -18.27 12.62 3.74
N PHE A 17 -17.35 11.83 4.30
CA PHE A 17 -15.98 11.74 3.80
C PHE A 17 -15.83 10.56 2.85
N LEU A 18 -15.28 10.82 1.67
CA LEU A 18 -14.79 9.81 0.72
C LEU A 18 -13.26 9.84 0.73
N TYR A 19 -12.65 8.70 1.06
CA TYR A 19 -11.21 8.52 1.05
C TYR A 19 -10.80 7.72 -0.17
N ILE A 20 -9.81 8.23 -0.90
CA ILE A 20 -9.25 7.59 -2.10
C ILE A 20 -7.74 7.45 -1.90
N GLY A 21 -7.26 6.22 -1.87
CA GLY A 21 -5.84 5.88 -1.91
C GLY A 21 -5.42 5.57 -3.33
N ALA A 22 -4.37 6.24 -3.82
CA ALA A 22 -3.84 6.00 -5.15
C ALA A 22 -2.31 6.04 -5.19
N TYR A 23 -1.73 5.21 -6.05
CA TYR A 23 -0.31 5.25 -6.40
C TYR A 23 -0.12 6.08 -7.67
N LEU A 24 0.85 6.99 -7.65
CA LEU A 24 1.29 7.74 -8.82
C LEU A 24 2.65 7.22 -9.28
N ARG A 25 2.85 7.08 -10.60
CA ARG A 25 4.20 6.77 -11.12
C ARG A 25 5.12 7.98 -11.00
N GLY A 26 4.54 9.17 -11.07
CA GLY A 26 5.22 10.44 -10.86
C GLY A 26 4.23 11.53 -10.50
N ILE A 27 4.72 12.59 -9.85
CA ILE A 27 3.88 13.70 -9.37
C ILE A 27 3.14 14.42 -10.51
N THR A 28 3.66 14.33 -11.73
CA THR A 28 3.05 14.90 -12.94
C THR A 28 1.71 14.27 -13.29
N GLU A 29 1.41 13.06 -12.82
CA GLU A 29 0.12 12.39 -13.04
C GLU A 29 -0.97 12.86 -12.05
N LEU A 30 -0.60 13.63 -11.02
CA LEU A 30 -1.52 14.04 -9.96
C LEU A 30 -2.71 14.84 -10.51
N GLU A 31 -2.46 15.79 -11.40
CA GLU A 31 -3.51 16.65 -11.94
C GLU A 31 -4.54 15.85 -12.75
N LEU A 32 -4.07 14.89 -13.54
CA LEU A 32 -4.93 13.98 -14.31
C LEU A 32 -5.81 13.13 -13.38
N LEU A 33 -5.21 12.58 -12.31
CA LEU A 33 -5.97 11.82 -11.31
C LEU A 33 -7.01 12.71 -10.60
N MET A 34 -6.64 13.93 -10.21
CA MET A 34 -7.56 14.86 -9.55
C MET A 34 -8.74 15.24 -10.44
N ASN A 35 -8.52 15.45 -11.74
CA ASN A 35 -9.60 15.72 -12.69
C ASN A 35 -10.55 14.52 -12.82
N TYR A 36 -10.00 13.32 -12.96
CA TYR A 36 -10.80 12.10 -12.99
C TYR A 36 -11.66 11.94 -11.72
N VAL A 37 -11.07 12.13 -10.54
CA VAL A 37 -11.79 12.05 -9.26
C VAL A 37 -12.88 13.12 -9.16
N ARG A 38 -12.60 14.36 -9.57
CA ARG A 38 -13.61 15.43 -9.63
C ARG A 38 -14.81 15.03 -10.46
N ASP A 39 -14.57 14.51 -11.66
CA ASP A 39 -15.61 14.20 -12.65
C ASP A 39 -16.42 12.96 -12.23
N VAL A 40 -15.75 11.90 -11.79
CA VAL A 40 -16.39 10.62 -11.50
C VAL A 40 -16.99 10.58 -10.10
N ALA A 41 -16.29 11.09 -9.09
CA ALA A 41 -16.77 11.06 -7.71
C ALA A 41 -17.61 12.30 -7.35
N GLY A 42 -17.73 13.29 -8.24
CA GLY A 42 -18.42 14.56 -7.96
C GLY A 42 -17.74 15.40 -6.87
N MET A 43 -16.47 15.13 -6.57
CA MET A 43 -15.71 15.82 -5.52
C MET A 43 -15.07 17.08 -6.10
N LEU A 44 -15.77 18.23 -6.05
CA LEU A 44 -15.30 19.48 -6.68
C LEU A 44 -13.92 19.95 -6.18
N GLU A 45 -13.69 19.89 -4.87
CA GLU A 45 -12.46 20.36 -4.23
C GLU A 45 -11.83 19.25 -3.36
N PRO A 46 -11.16 18.26 -3.96
CA PRO A 46 -10.54 17.18 -3.20
C PRO A 46 -9.30 17.69 -2.46
N THR A 47 -9.23 17.45 -1.15
CA THR A 47 -8.01 17.65 -0.35
C THR A 47 -7.02 16.53 -0.65
N VAL A 48 -5.82 16.90 -1.12
CA VAL A 48 -4.78 15.93 -1.48
C VAL A 48 -3.67 15.91 -0.43
N GLY A 49 -3.40 14.73 0.11
CA GLY A 49 -2.21 14.45 0.90
C GLY A 49 -1.20 13.65 0.08
N ILE A 50 0.06 14.11 0.02
CA ILE A 50 1.16 13.31 -0.53
C ILE A 50 1.85 12.64 0.65
N THR A 51 1.63 11.33 0.80
CA THR A 51 2.35 10.53 1.78
C THR A 51 3.56 9.88 1.11
N SER A 52 4.71 9.97 1.78
CA SER A 52 5.83 9.09 1.46
C SER A 52 5.70 7.87 2.36
N LEU A 53 5.38 6.70 1.79
CA LEU A 53 5.20 5.43 2.51
C LEU A 53 6.42 5.02 3.39
N ALA A 54 7.54 5.73 3.29
CA ALA A 54 8.77 5.46 4.02
C ALA A 54 8.66 5.54 5.55
N SER A 55 7.57 6.03 6.14
CA SER A 55 7.47 6.21 7.61
C SER A 55 6.63 5.18 8.36
N ASP A 56 5.76 4.44 7.66
CA ASP A 56 4.66 3.72 8.30
C ASP A 56 4.76 2.21 8.08
N PHE A 57 5.27 1.81 6.92
CA PHE A 57 5.75 0.45 6.71
C PHE A 57 7.24 0.42 7.03
N THR A 58 7.74 -0.68 7.58
CA THR A 58 9.16 -1.02 7.49
C THR A 58 9.54 -1.29 6.03
N VAL A 59 9.38 -0.27 5.16
CA VAL A 59 10.07 -0.22 3.87
C VAL A 59 11.53 -0.09 4.26
N VAL A 60 12.17 -1.25 4.41
CA VAL A 60 13.61 -1.43 4.30
C VAL A 60 14.02 -0.47 3.22
N SER A 61 14.77 0.57 3.60
CA SER A 61 15.20 1.65 2.70
C SER A 61 15.46 1.04 1.34
N ILE A 62 14.59 1.31 0.34
CA ILE A 62 14.79 0.77 -1.00
C ILE A 62 16.20 1.19 -1.35
N ALA A 63 17.12 0.21 -1.41
CA ALA A 63 18.52 0.55 -1.52
C ALA A 63 18.64 1.42 -2.76
N LYS A 64 19.33 2.56 -2.63
CA LYS A 64 19.28 3.67 -3.59
C LYS A 64 19.61 3.25 -5.03
N ASP A 65 20.28 2.10 -5.18
CA ASP A 65 20.73 1.50 -6.44
C ASP A 65 20.07 0.14 -6.75
N ALA A 66 18.96 -0.18 -6.09
CA ALA A 66 18.33 -1.48 -6.23
C ALA A 66 17.51 -1.52 -7.54
N VAL A 67 17.90 -2.42 -8.45
CA VAL A 67 17.33 -2.55 -9.79
C VAL A 67 16.40 -3.77 -9.86
N LEU A 68 15.17 -3.54 -10.33
CA LEU A 68 14.27 -4.59 -10.79
C LEU A 68 14.58 -4.93 -12.25
N TYR A 69 14.63 -6.22 -12.55
CA TYR A 69 14.86 -6.74 -13.90
C TYR A 69 13.53 -7.17 -14.51
N ASP A 70 13.45 -7.35 -15.84
CA ASP A 70 12.20 -7.70 -16.53
C ASP A 70 11.51 -8.95 -15.96
N LEU A 71 12.27 -9.99 -15.64
CA LEU A 71 11.73 -11.20 -15.02
C LEU A 71 11.16 -10.93 -13.61
N ASP A 72 11.67 -9.93 -12.90
CA ASP A 72 11.11 -9.55 -11.59
C ASP A 72 9.73 -8.94 -11.76
N TYR A 73 9.54 -8.06 -12.75
CA TYR A 73 8.22 -7.52 -13.11
C TYR A 73 7.24 -8.61 -13.57
N GLN A 74 7.71 -9.60 -14.32
CA GLN A 74 6.88 -10.75 -14.72
C GLN A 74 6.43 -11.59 -13.52
N ILE A 75 7.34 -11.83 -12.56
CA ILE A 75 6.99 -12.52 -11.30
C ILE A 75 5.98 -11.70 -10.50
N ILE A 76 6.16 -10.38 -10.38
CA ILE A 76 5.21 -9.48 -9.71
C ILE A 76 3.85 -9.55 -10.39
N HIS A 77 3.81 -9.49 -11.72
CA HIS A 77 2.58 -9.55 -12.49
C HIS A 77 1.83 -10.87 -12.27
N SER A 78 2.53 -12.01 -12.28
CA SER A 78 1.96 -13.34 -12.02
C SER A 78 1.34 -13.46 -10.61
N LEU A 79 1.86 -12.70 -9.63
CA LEU A 79 1.41 -12.68 -8.24
C LEU A 79 0.36 -11.60 -7.93
N LYS A 80 0.14 -10.62 -8.83
CA LYS A 80 -0.68 -9.41 -8.56
C LYS A 80 -2.04 -9.74 -7.97
N ASP A 81 -2.74 -10.69 -8.57
CA ASP A 81 -4.12 -11.03 -8.20
C ASP A 81 -4.20 -12.22 -7.22
N ASN A 82 -3.09 -12.94 -7.03
CA ASN A 82 -2.99 -14.06 -6.09
C ASN A 82 -1.57 -14.17 -5.52
N SER A 83 -1.35 -13.49 -4.40
CA SER A 83 -0.05 -13.51 -3.69
C SER A 83 0.35 -14.89 -3.15
N ARG A 84 -0.60 -15.84 -3.06
CA ARG A 84 -0.39 -17.21 -2.57
C ARG A 84 -0.04 -18.21 -3.68
N LYS A 85 0.09 -17.77 -4.92
CA LYS A 85 0.41 -18.62 -6.06
C LYS A 85 1.71 -19.39 -5.81
N SER A 86 1.71 -20.69 -6.06
CA SER A 86 2.86 -21.54 -5.81
C SER A 86 3.98 -21.27 -6.83
N THR A 87 5.23 -21.56 -6.46
CA THR A 87 6.36 -21.42 -7.40
C THR A 87 6.24 -22.34 -8.61
N VAL A 88 5.46 -23.42 -8.53
CA VAL A 88 5.22 -24.35 -9.64
C VAL A 88 4.31 -23.68 -10.68
N GLU A 89 3.20 -23.10 -10.25
CA GLU A 89 2.29 -22.37 -11.16
C GLU A 89 3.02 -21.21 -11.86
N ILE A 90 3.87 -20.46 -11.15
CA ILE A 90 4.67 -19.38 -11.75
C ILE A 90 5.72 -19.94 -12.73
N THR A 91 6.26 -21.13 -12.46
CA THR A 91 7.20 -21.81 -13.37
C THR A 91 6.51 -22.19 -14.68
N GLU A 92 5.32 -22.75 -14.60
CA GLU A 92 4.50 -23.12 -15.76
C GLU A 92 4.09 -21.89 -16.58
N GLU A 93 3.76 -20.79 -15.92
CA GLU A 93 3.38 -19.54 -16.57
C GLU A 93 4.55 -18.85 -17.28
N LEU A 94 5.72 -18.76 -16.63
CA LEU A 94 6.85 -17.96 -17.12
C LEU A 94 7.92 -18.78 -17.86
N GLY A 95 7.87 -20.12 -17.81
CA GLY A 95 8.88 -21.00 -18.41
C GLY A 95 10.25 -20.91 -17.73
N VAL A 96 10.31 -20.45 -16.48
CA VAL A 96 11.54 -20.26 -15.71
C VAL A 96 11.62 -21.25 -14.55
N SER A 97 12.78 -21.87 -14.32
CA SER A 97 12.92 -22.85 -13.24
C SER A 97 12.47 -22.31 -11.86
N ALA A 98 11.81 -23.17 -11.07
CA ALA A 98 11.37 -22.86 -9.71
C ALA A 98 12.51 -22.33 -8.81
N LYS A 99 13.74 -22.83 -8.99
CA LYS A 99 14.93 -22.33 -8.27
C LYS A 99 15.19 -20.85 -8.55
N THR A 100 15.08 -20.42 -9.80
CA THR A 100 15.29 -19.02 -10.20
C THR A 100 14.17 -18.12 -9.68
N ILE A 101 12.91 -18.56 -9.81
CA ILE A 101 11.74 -17.83 -9.29
C ILE A 101 11.88 -17.63 -7.77
N ARG A 102 12.12 -18.71 -7.02
CA ARG A 102 12.29 -18.66 -5.56
C ARG A 102 13.42 -17.72 -5.16
N ARG A 103 14.58 -17.80 -5.83
CA ARG A 103 15.73 -16.91 -5.56
C ARG A 103 15.37 -15.44 -5.79
N ARG A 104 14.68 -15.11 -6.89
CA ARG A 104 14.29 -13.74 -7.22
C ARG A 104 13.23 -13.20 -6.28
N LEU A 105 12.19 -13.99 -6.00
CA LEU A 105 11.13 -13.61 -5.05
C LEU A 105 11.69 -13.36 -3.65
N SER A 106 12.52 -14.27 -3.11
CA SER A 106 13.16 -14.06 -1.81
C SER A 106 14.06 -12.83 -1.78
N ARG A 107 14.77 -12.53 -2.88
CA ARG A 107 15.56 -11.29 -2.99
C ARG A 107 14.66 -10.06 -2.95
N MET A 108 13.57 -10.04 -3.72
CA MET A 108 12.64 -8.91 -3.78
C MET A 108 11.97 -8.63 -2.44
N ILE A 109 11.50 -9.67 -1.75
CA ILE A 109 10.93 -9.55 -0.40
C ILE A 109 11.98 -9.01 0.58
N LYS A 110 13.20 -9.58 0.58
CA LYS A 110 14.29 -9.14 1.46
C LYS A 110 14.70 -7.67 1.22
N GLN A 111 14.59 -7.20 -0.02
CA GLN A 111 14.94 -5.83 -0.42
C GLN A 111 13.77 -4.85 -0.30
N GLY A 112 12.59 -5.30 0.15
CA GLY A 112 11.40 -4.44 0.28
C GLY A 112 10.75 -4.05 -1.05
N PHE A 113 11.05 -4.77 -2.14
CA PHE A 113 10.42 -4.53 -3.44
C PHE A 113 9.04 -5.14 -3.58
N ILE A 114 8.75 -6.16 -2.79
CA ILE A 114 7.44 -6.82 -2.75
C ILE A 114 7.10 -7.05 -1.29
N GLU A 115 5.89 -6.66 -0.94
CA GLU A 115 5.20 -7.12 0.26
C GLU A 115 4.02 -7.98 -0.19
N LEU A 116 3.86 -9.16 0.40
CA LEU A 116 2.75 -10.06 0.11
C LEU A 116 1.75 -9.94 1.24
N SER A 117 0.58 -9.39 0.93
CA SER A 117 -0.47 -9.14 1.90
C SER A 117 -1.80 -9.76 1.46
N MET A 118 -2.75 -9.79 2.40
CA MET A 118 -4.16 -9.91 2.07
C MET A 118 -4.71 -8.54 1.71
N GLU A 119 -5.58 -8.48 0.71
CA GLU A 119 -6.41 -7.31 0.51
C GLU A 119 -7.41 -7.25 1.65
N TRP A 120 -7.24 -6.25 2.51
CA TRP A 120 -8.03 -6.12 3.72
C TRP A 120 -9.20 -5.18 3.51
N TYR A 121 -10.40 -5.68 3.78
CA TYR A 121 -11.66 -4.97 3.66
C TYR A 121 -12.20 -4.66 5.06
N PRO A 122 -12.17 -3.39 5.50
CA PRO A 122 -12.68 -2.95 6.80
C PRO A 122 -14.07 -3.49 7.14
N ASP A 123 -14.97 -3.43 6.17
CA ASP A 123 -16.38 -3.77 6.24
C ASP A 123 -16.62 -5.28 6.36
N ALA A 124 -15.64 -6.09 5.93
CA ALA A 124 -15.67 -7.54 6.14
C ALA A 124 -15.16 -7.94 7.53
N SER A 125 -14.48 -7.05 8.25
CA SER A 125 -14.14 -7.27 9.65
C SER A 125 -15.31 -6.91 10.57
N ASN A 126 -15.52 -7.67 11.65
CA ASN A 126 -16.42 -7.28 12.74
C ASN A 126 -15.84 -6.14 13.61
N ASP A 127 -14.89 -5.38 13.09
CA ASP A 127 -14.17 -4.32 13.78
C ASP A 127 -14.63 -2.94 13.31
N ILE A 128 -14.35 -1.91 14.12
CA ILE A 128 -14.62 -0.52 13.79
C ILE A 128 -13.31 0.18 13.48
N ILE A 129 -13.19 0.73 12.27
CA ILE A 129 -12.12 1.68 11.93
C ILE A 129 -12.60 3.09 12.20
N THR A 130 -11.76 3.89 12.84
CA THR A 130 -11.99 5.33 13.01
C THR A 130 -10.85 6.12 12.40
N MET A 131 -11.17 7.07 11.52
CA MET A 131 -10.22 8.02 10.97
C MET A 131 -10.31 9.35 11.74
N PHE A 132 -9.19 9.81 12.30
CA PHE A 132 -9.14 11.09 13.03
C PHE A 132 -8.51 12.18 12.17
N HIS A 133 -9.25 13.25 11.89
CA HIS A 133 -8.72 14.45 11.25
C HIS A 133 -8.24 15.46 12.30
N ILE A 134 -6.93 15.56 12.48
CA ILE A 134 -6.32 16.45 13.46
C ILE A 134 -5.90 17.76 12.77
N HIS A 135 -6.61 18.84 13.08
CA HIS A 135 -6.26 20.18 12.63
C HIS A 135 -5.31 20.81 13.63
N MET A 136 -4.15 21.22 13.14
CA MET A 136 -3.08 21.78 13.96
C MET A 136 -2.92 23.26 13.66
N LYS A 137 -2.55 24.04 14.68
CA LYS A 137 -2.07 25.41 14.46
C LYS A 137 -0.79 25.38 13.61
N PRO A 138 -0.51 26.41 12.80
CA PRO A 138 0.66 26.42 11.91
C PRO A 138 2.00 26.23 12.63
N ASP A 139 2.10 26.67 13.89
CA ASP A 139 3.28 26.64 14.76
C ASP A 139 3.37 25.37 15.63
N ALA A 140 2.37 24.48 15.57
CA ALA A 140 2.34 23.30 16.41
C ALA A 140 3.45 22.29 16.05
N ASN A 141 4.08 21.72 17.07
CA ASN A 141 5.16 20.76 16.92
C ASN A 141 4.63 19.38 16.47
N LYS A 142 4.67 19.13 15.16
CA LYS A 142 4.25 17.85 14.56
C LYS A 142 4.96 16.63 15.14
N LYS A 143 6.25 16.74 15.50
CA LYS A 143 7.04 15.62 16.01
C LYS A 143 6.58 15.20 17.41
N GLU A 144 6.32 16.18 18.27
CA GLU A 144 5.81 15.96 19.61
C GLU A 144 4.41 15.34 19.57
N ILE A 145 3.52 15.87 18.74
CA ILE A 145 2.17 15.34 18.55
C ILE A 145 2.21 13.91 17.99
N ASN A 146 3.03 13.64 16.97
CA ASN A 146 3.22 12.27 16.46
C ASN A 146 3.74 11.32 17.55
N THR A 147 4.58 11.80 18.46
CA THR A 147 5.08 10.97 19.58
C THR A 147 3.96 10.64 20.56
N ILE A 148 3.09 11.62 20.87
CA ILE A 148 1.92 11.42 21.73
C ILE A 148 0.93 10.46 21.08
N LEU A 149 0.58 10.67 19.81
CA LEU A 149 -0.34 9.81 19.06
C LEU A 149 0.18 8.37 19.01
N LYS A 150 1.47 8.19 18.68
CA LYS A 150 2.09 6.86 18.71
C LYS A 150 1.97 6.25 20.10
N LYS A 151 2.32 6.96 21.17
CA LYS A 151 2.22 6.43 22.55
C LYS A 151 0.79 6.03 22.95
N CYS A 152 -0.22 6.81 22.57
CA CYS A 152 -1.60 6.58 22.97
C CYS A 152 -2.26 5.43 22.21
N TYR A 153 -1.83 5.19 20.97
CA TYR A 153 -2.51 4.26 20.07
C TYR A 153 -1.63 3.11 19.55
N THR A 154 -0.37 2.98 19.98
CA THR A 154 0.59 1.95 19.49
C THR A 154 0.13 0.51 19.62
N GLN A 155 -0.80 0.19 20.53
CA GLN A 155 -1.32 -1.18 20.66
C GLN A 155 -2.38 -1.52 19.59
N ASN A 156 -2.95 -0.52 18.92
CA ASN A 156 -4.05 -0.66 17.95
C ASN A 156 -3.82 0.11 16.63
N THR A 157 -2.69 0.81 16.48
CA THR A 157 -2.30 1.42 15.20
C THR A 157 -1.63 0.37 14.35
N THR A 158 -2.42 -0.30 13.53
CA THR A 158 -1.87 -0.79 12.28
C THR A 158 -1.57 0.45 11.41
N SER A 159 -0.31 0.90 11.38
CA SER A 159 0.25 0.96 10.02
C SER A 159 0.16 -0.47 9.49
N PRO A 160 -0.11 -0.76 8.21
CA PRO A 160 -0.51 -2.09 7.76
C PRO A 160 0.62 -3.15 7.83
N GLU A 161 1.43 -3.18 8.89
CA GLU A 161 2.04 -4.39 9.39
C GLU A 161 0.94 -5.37 9.76
N ILE A 162 0.69 -6.28 8.81
CA ILE A 162 -0.14 -7.46 8.95
C ILE A 162 0.29 -8.20 10.21
N PRO A 163 -0.65 -8.65 11.07
CA PRO A 163 -0.31 -9.47 12.22
C PRO A 163 0.45 -10.72 11.75
N ARG A 164 1.68 -10.89 12.24
CA ARG A 164 2.42 -12.15 12.08
C ARG A 164 1.70 -13.22 12.89
N PHE A 165 0.88 -14.01 12.22
CA PHE A 165 0.42 -15.27 12.77
C PHE A 165 1.64 -16.20 12.87
N THR A 166 2.14 -16.41 14.09
CA THR A 166 2.94 -17.59 14.40
C THR A 166 2.00 -18.78 14.34
N SER A 167 2.15 -19.64 13.34
CA SER A 167 1.52 -20.96 13.34
C SER A 167 2.11 -21.77 14.49
N ASN A 168 1.35 -21.88 15.59
CA ASN A 168 1.37 -23.11 16.36
C ASN A 168 0.36 -24.03 15.69
N ASP A 169 0.88 -24.96 14.90
CA ASP A 169 0.42 -26.36 14.76
C ASP A 169 1.42 -27.11 13.86
#